data_AF-A0AAW2FUS2-F1
#
_entry.id   AF-A0AAW2FUS2-F1
#
_cell.length_a   1.000
_cell.length_b   1.000
_cell.length_c   1.000
_cell.angle_alpha   90.00
_cell.angle_beta   90.00
_cell.angle_gamma   90.00
#
_symmetry.space_group_name_H-M   'P 1'
#
loop_
_entity.id
_entity.type
_entity.pdbx_description
1 polymer ?
#
loop_
_entity_poly.entity_id
_entity_poly.type
_entity_poly.pdbx_seq_one_letter_code
_entity_poly.pdbx_strand_id
1 'polypeptide(L)'
;MQMLRQLDVHPKVREEADILVRTFSGAIVTIISTIIMGILFLSEVNYYLTPTMSEELFVDTSRGSKLRINLDIIIPAISCDLLSIDAMDTTGEQHLHIEHNIFKRRLDLNGKPIEDPQRTNITDIKAAKKTTEQAVEIGTTTEACGDCYGAASDTIKCCNTCEDVWEAYRRKKWAMPDPADVKQCQNDKSMEKLKHAFTQGCQIYGYMEVNRVGGSFHIAPGVSFSVNHVHVHDVQPYTSSHFNMTHVIRHLSFGLNIPGKTNPMDGMTLIAMNGTFLHLNATFIKDLTIRAYNYKQSQRKR
;
A
#
# COMPACT_ATOMS: atom_id res chain seq x y z
N MET A 1 -50.40 -42.95 13.18
CA MET A 1 -50.32 -42.49 14.59
C MET A 1 -51.35 -43.21 15.48
N GLN A 2 -51.29 -44.53 15.64
CA GLN A 2 -52.19 -45.27 16.55
C GLN A 2 -51.47 -45.82 17.79
N MET A 3 -50.14 -45.96 17.75
CA MET A 3 -49.35 -46.54 18.84
C MET A 3 -49.11 -45.58 20.02
N LEU A 4 -49.17 -44.27 19.80
CA LEU A 4 -49.03 -43.26 20.86
C LEU A 4 -50.29 -43.08 21.72
N ARG A 5 -51.42 -43.68 21.32
CA ARG A 5 -52.70 -43.55 22.03
C ARG A 5 -52.81 -44.45 23.27
N GLN A 6 -51.86 -45.35 23.47
CA GLN A 6 -51.87 -46.35 24.55
C GLN A 6 -50.97 -45.98 25.74
N LEU A 7 -50.25 -44.85 25.67
CA LEU A 7 -49.39 -44.34 26.75
C LEU A 7 -50.03 -43.18 27.54
N ASP A 8 -51.34 -42.99 27.42
CA ASP A 8 -52.08 -41.93 28.11
C ASP A 8 -52.77 -42.53 29.36
N VAL A 9 -52.06 -42.50 30.51
CA VAL A 9 -52.46 -43.14 31.78
C VAL A 9 -53.47 -42.29 32.58
N HIS A 10 -53.77 -41.08 32.15
CA HIS A 10 -54.72 -40.21 32.83
C HIS A 10 -56.09 -40.19 32.13
N PRO A 11 -57.20 -40.26 32.88
CA PRO A 11 -58.54 -40.15 32.30
C PRO A 11 -58.70 -38.79 31.63
N LYS A 12 -59.08 -38.79 30.35
CA LYS A 12 -59.42 -37.55 29.64
C LYS A 12 -60.62 -36.91 30.32
N VAL A 13 -60.36 -35.75 30.93
CA VAL A 13 -61.38 -34.89 31.52
C VAL A 13 -62.31 -34.43 30.41
N ARG A 14 -63.40 -35.18 30.19
CA ARG A 14 -64.53 -34.68 29.41
C ARG A 14 -65.12 -33.55 30.26
N GLU A 15 -65.35 -32.40 29.64
CA GLU A 15 -65.71 -31.10 30.23
C GLU A 15 -64.57 -30.09 30.48
N GLU A 16 -63.52 -30.14 29.65
CA GLU A 16 -62.65 -28.97 29.43
C GLU A 16 -63.40 -27.74 28.85
N ALA A 17 -64.67 -27.89 28.47
CA ALA A 17 -65.56 -26.77 28.13
C ALA A 17 -66.32 -26.19 29.33
N ASP A 18 -66.62 -26.98 30.37
CA ASP A 18 -67.49 -26.54 31.49
C ASP A 18 -66.70 -26.03 32.71
N ILE A 19 -65.41 -26.37 32.82
CA ILE A 19 -64.51 -25.87 33.88
C ILE A 19 -63.83 -24.55 33.48
N LEU A 20 -63.75 -24.26 32.18
CA LEU A 20 -63.13 -23.06 31.61
C LEU A 20 -64.21 -22.05 31.19
N VAL A 21 -64.56 -21.10 32.07
CA VAL A 21 -65.41 -19.96 31.70
C VAL A 21 -64.66 -19.12 30.66
N ARG A 22 -65.03 -19.26 29.38
CA ARG A 22 -64.45 -18.50 28.28
C ARG A 22 -64.93 -17.05 28.36
N THR A 23 -64.12 -16.18 28.94
CA THR A 23 -64.38 -14.74 28.96
C THR A 23 -63.75 -14.08 27.73
N PHE A 24 -64.53 -13.24 27.05
CA PHE A 24 -64.05 -12.46 25.90
C PHE A 24 -62.87 -11.54 26.28
N SER A 25 -62.90 -10.99 27.50
CA SER A 25 -61.80 -10.21 28.07
C SER A 25 -60.51 -11.02 28.25
N GLY A 26 -60.61 -12.29 28.67
CA GLY A 26 -59.47 -13.19 28.80
C GLY A 26 -58.78 -13.46 27.45
N ALA A 27 -59.57 -13.63 26.37
CA ALA A 27 -59.04 -13.82 25.02
C ALA A 27 -58.30 -12.58 24.49
N ILE A 28 -58.80 -11.37 24.78
CA ILE A 28 -58.12 -10.12 24.41
C ILE A 28 -56.77 -10.01 25.13
N VAL A 29 -56.75 -10.29 26.44
CA VAL A 29 -55.52 -10.21 27.25
C VAL A 29 -54.47 -11.21 26.77
N THR A 30 -54.86 -12.43 26.41
CA THR A 30 -53.91 -13.43 25.88
C THR A 30 -53.35 -13.05 24.52
N ILE A 31 -54.16 -12.49 23.60
CA ILE A 31 -53.68 -12.01 22.31
C ILE A 31 -52.65 -10.88 22.51
N ILE A 32 -52.98 -9.88 23.34
CA ILE A 32 -52.07 -8.76 23.62
C ILE A 32 -50.77 -9.27 24.26
N SER A 33 -50.85 -10.16 25.24
CA SER A 33 -49.68 -10.74 25.91
C SER A 33 -48.78 -11.51 24.94
N THR A 34 -49.36 -12.31 24.05
CA THR A 34 -48.60 -13.09 23.06
C THR A 34 -47.91 -12.18 22.04
N ILE A 35 -48.56 -11.08 21.63
CA ILE A 35 -47.96 -10.07 20.74
C ILE A 35 -46.77 -9.39 21.43
N ILE A 36 -46.92 -8.95 22.69
CA ILE A 36 -45.84 -8.32 23.45
C ILE A 36 -44.66 -9.28 23.62
N MET A 37 -44.94 -10.54 24.00
CA MET A 37 -43.91 -11.58 24.10
C MET A 37 -43.19 -11.81 22.76
N GLY A 38 -43.92 -11.83 21.65
CA GLY A 38 -43.34 -11.94 20.31
C GLY A 38 -42.43 -10.77 19.94
N ILE A 39 -42.84 -9.53 20.24
CA ILE A 39 -42.03 -8.33 20.00
C ILE A 39 -40.76 -8.35 20.83
N LEU A 40 -40.87 -8.66 22.13
CA LEU A 40 -39.70 -8.76 23.02
C LEU A 40 -38.74 -9.86 22.57
N PHE A 41 -39.27 -11.02 22.16
CA PHE A 41 -38.45 -12.11 21.64
C PHE A 41 -37.69 -11.68 20.38
N LEU A 42 -38.35 -11.06 19.41
CA LEU A 42 -37.69 -10.58 18.19
C LEU A 42 -36.64 -9.50 18.49
N SER A 43 -36.92 -8.60 19.43
CA SER A 43 -35.98 -7.56 19.86
C SER A 43 -34.74 -8.16 20.51
N GLU A 44 -34.90 -9.10 21.44
CA GLU A 44 -33.79 -9.79 22.10
C GLU A 44 -33.00 -10.66 21.12
N VAL A 45 -33.66 -11.33 20.18
CA VAL A 45 -32.99 -12.10 19.13
C VAL A 45 -32.15 -11.17 18.25
N ASN A 46 -32.67 -10.01 17.85
CA ASN A 46 -31.92 -9.04 17.07
C ASN A 46 -30.73 -8.49 17.88
N TYR A 47 -30.95 -8.11 19.14
CA TYR A 47 -29.89 -7.67 20.04
C TYR A 47 -28.82 -8.74 20.30
N TYR A 48 -29.22 -10.00 20.41
CA TYR A 48 -28.33 -11.14 20.55
C TYR A 48 -27.49 -11.39 19.29
N LEU A 49 -28.08 -11.17 18.11
CA LEU A 49 -27.40 -11.32 16.83
C LEU A 49 -26.54 -10.10 16.45
N THR A 50 -26.76 -8.93 17.05
CA THR A 50 -25.89 -7.76 16.85
C THR A 50 -24.56 -7.92 17.60
N PRO A 51 -23.41 -8.01 16.91
CA PRO A 51 -22.12 -8.08 17.56
C PRO A 51 -21.75 -6.73 18.18
N THR A 52 -21.26 -6.75 19.42
CA THR A 52 -20.72 -5.57 20.10
C THR A 52 -19.19 -5.57 20.00
N MET A 53 -18.59 -4.48 19.51
CA MET A 53 -17.14 -4.31 19.50
C MET A 53 -16.68 -3.83 20.88
N SER A 54 -15.72 -4.53 21.49
CA SER A 54 -15.04 -4.10 22.72
C SER A 54 -13.55 -3.91 22.44
N GLU A 55 -13.02 -2.77 22.86
CA GLU A 55 -11.59 -2.46 22.75
C GLU A 55 -10.90 -2.81 24.07
N GLU A 56 -9.93 -3.72 24.01
CA GLU A 56 -9.10 -4.07 25.16
C GLU A 56 -7.64 -3.76 24.87
N LEU A 57 -6.95 -3.26 25.88
CA LEU A 57 -5.53 -2.99 25.82
C LEU A 57 -4.75 -4.21 26.29
N PHE A 58 -3.89 -4.74 25.44
CA PHE A 58 -3.00 -5.84 25.79
C PHE A 58 -1.55 -5.45 25.53
N VAL A 59 -0.65 -5.99 26.36
CA VAL A 59 0.79 -5.90 26.12
C VAL A 59 1.11 -6.82 24.95
N ASP A 60 1.65 -6.26 23.88
CA ASP A 60 2.05 -7.04 22.73
C ASP A 60 3.30 -7.87 23.06
N THR A 61 3.13 -9.18 23.17
CA THR A 61 4.22 -10.13 23.39
C THR A 61 4.78 -10.69 22.07
N SER A 62 4.20 -10.32 20.91
CA SER A 62 4.68 -10.77 19.62
C SER A 62 6.01 -10.10 19.25
N ARG A 63 7.11 -10.88 19.32
CA ARG A 63 8.43 -10.42 18.86
C ARG A 63 8.59 -10.71 17.37
N GLY A 64 9.05 -9.71 16.61
CA GLY A 64 9.44 -9.88 15.20
C GLY A 64 8.29 -10.01 14.20
N SER A 65 7.07 -9.59 14.55
CA SER A 65 5.98 -9.52 13.58
C SER A 65 6.23 -8.39 12.57
N LYS A 66 5.91 -8.65 11.29
CA LYS A 66 5.88 -7.60 10.27
C LYS A 66 4.55 -6.86 10.31
N LEU A 67 4.61 -5.55 10.11
CA LEU A 67 3.45 -4.69 9.94
C LEU A 67 3.22 -4.42 8.46
N ARG A 68 2.01 -4.69 7.99
CA ARG A 68 1.58 -4.34 6.64
C ARG A 68 1.10 -2.89 6.60
N ILE A 69 1.68 -2.06 5.74
CA ILE A 69 1.22 -0.70 5.46
C ILE A 69 0.49 -0.74 4.12
N ASN A 70 -0.79 -0.39 4.08
CA ASN A 70 -1.55 -0.27 2.84
C ASN A 70 -1.62 1.21 2.45
N LEU A 71 -1.33 1.51 1.20
CA LEU A 71 -1.28 2.87 0.69
C LEU A 71 -1.93 2.99 -0.69
N ASP A 72 -2.58 4.12 -0.93
CA ASP A 72 -3.03 4.62 -2.24
C ASP A 72 -2.81 6.13 -2.23
N ILE A 73 -1.79 6.59 -2.94
CA ILE A 73 -1.34 7.98 -2.99
C ILE A 73 -1.23 8.42 -4.45
N ILE A 74 -1.76 9.60 -4.75
CA ILE A 74 -1.68 10.22 -6.08
C ILE A 74 -0.75 11.43 -6.03
N ILE A 75 0.20 11.48 -6.96
CA ILE A 75 1.08 12.61 -7.23
C ILE A 75 0.77 13.09 -8.66
N PRO A 76 0.01 14.19 -8.85
CA PRO A 76 -0.53 14.57 -10.16
C PRO A 76 0.50 15.19 -11.12
N ALA A 77 1.62 15.69 -10.61
CA ALA A 77 2.57 16.51 -11.36
C ALA A 77 3.91 15.82 -11.68
N ILE A 78 4.05 14.52 -11.35
CA ILE A 78 5.29 13.77 -11.56
C ILE A 78 4.98 12.37 -12.09
N SER A 79 5.71 11.95 -13.13
CA SER A 79 5.62 10.61 -13.71
C SER A 79 6.11 9.51 -12.75
N CYS A 80 5.52 8.31 -12.88
CA CYS A 80 5.84 7.16 -12.05
C CYS A 80 7.29 6.65 -12.17
N ASP A 81 7.96 6.89 -13.30
CA ASP A 81 9.33 6.41 -13.51
C ASP A 81 10.35 7.19 -12.70
N LEU A 82 10.03 8.44 -12.35
CA LEU A 82 10.90 9.30 -11.56
C LEU A 82 10.66 9.14 -10.07
N LEU A 83 9.62 8.43 -9.63
CA LEU A 83 9.30 8.31 -8.21
C LEU A 83 9.81 7.00 -7.64
N SER A 84 10.57 7.05 -6.56
CA SER A 84 10.97 5.91 -5.74
C SER A 84 10.25 5.94 -4.39
N ILE A 85 10.08 4.75 -3.81
CA ILE A 85 9.53 4.58 -2.47
C ILE A 85 10.51 3.74 -1.65
N ASP A 86 10.94 4.32 -0.54
CA ASP A 86 11.84 3.65 0.39
C ASP A 86 11.24 3.65 1.79
N ALA A 87 11.57 2.64 2.57
CA ALA A 87 11.30 2.59 4.01
C ALA A 87 12.60 2.36 4.79
N MET A 88 12.71 3.05 5.92
CA MET A 88 13.82 2.92 6.85
C MET A 88 13.30 2.73 8.27
N ASP A 89 13.85 1.76 8.97
CA ASP A 89 13.51 1.53 10.37
C ASP A 89 14.60 2.04 11.32
N THR A 90 14.25 2.17 12.60
CA THR A 90 15.18 2.55 13.68
C THR A 90 16.34 1.57 13.87
N THR A 91 16.26 0.35 13.33
CA THR A 91 17.35 -0.63 13.37
C THR A 91 18.35 -0.44 12.25
N GLY A 92 18.06 0.47 11.30
CA GLY A 92 18.88 0.73 10.13
C GLY A 92 18.62 -0.22 8.97
N GLU A 93 17.59 -1.07 9.05
CA GLU A 93 17.14 -1.86 7.89
C GLU A 93 16.51 -0.90 6.86
N GLN A 94 17.04 -0.96 5.65
CA GLN A 94 16.56 -0.17 4.52
C GLN A 94 15.90 -1.09 3.50
N HIS A 95 14.63 -0.84 3.24
CA HIS A 95 13.94 -1.43 2.10
C HIS A 95 13.91 -0.39 0.98
N LEU A 96 14.94 -0.41 0.13
CA LEU A 96 15.04 0.44 -1.05
C LEU A 96 14.22 -0.16 -2.19
N HIS A 97 13.55 0.69 -2.98
CA HIS A 97 12.77 0.26 -4.15
C HIS A 97 11.76 -0.86 -3.81
N ILE A 98 10.85 -0.59 -2.87
CA ILE A 98 9.85 -1.59 -2.44
C ILE A 98 8.87 -1.85 -3.59
N GLU A 99 9.17 -2.86 -4.41
CA GLU A 99 8.50 -3.08 -5.69
C GLU A 99 7.61 -4.33 -5.71
N HIS A 100 7.78 -5.26 -4.76
CA HIS A 100 7.14 -6.57 -4.86
C HIS A 100 5.62 -6.58 -4.62
N ASN A 101 5.07 -5.53 -4.01
CA ASN A 101 3.63 -5.43 -3.68
C ASN A 101 3.05 -4.02 -3.91
N ILE A 102 3.81 -3.17 -4.60
CA ILE A 102 3.43 -1.79 -4.92
C ILE A 102 3.28 -1.68 -6.44
N PHE A 103 2.19 -1.05 -6.84
CA PHE A 103 1.84 -0.79 -8.23
C PHE A 103 1.92 0.69 -8.49
N LYS A 104 2.49 1.06 -9.64
CA LYS A 104 2.53 2.42 -10.12
C LYS A 104 1.67 2.51 -11.39
N ARG A 105 0.76 3.46 -11.43
CA ARG A 105 -0.10 3.70 -12.59
C ARG A 105 0.09 5.14 -13.07
N ARG A 106 0.44 5.29 -14.34
CA ARG A 106 0.58 6.60 -14.98
C ARG A 106 -0.79 7.26 -15.15
N LEU A 107 -0.86 8.52 -14.78
CA LEU A 107 -2.03 9.37 -14.89
C LEU A 107 -1.75 10.51 -15.85
N ASP A 108 -2.80 10.97 -16.52
CA ASP A 108 -2.82 12.26 -17.19
C ASP A 108 -2.86 13.40 -16.14
N LEU A 109 -2.59 14.63 -16.56
CA LEU A 109 -2.68 15.83 -15.71
C LEU A 109 -4.09 16.01 -15.13
N ASN A 110 -5.10 15.45 -15.78
CA ASN A 110 -6.49 15.42 -15.33
C ASN A 110 -6.81 14.29 -14.32
N GLY A 111 -5.81 13.49 -13.93
CA GLY A 111 -5.97 12.37 -13.00
C GLY A 111 -6.60 11.10 -13.61
N LYS A 112 -6.75 11.04 -14.94
CA LYS A 112 -7.27 9.86 -15.65
C LYS A 112 -6.13 8.87 -15.93
N PRO A 113 -6.32 7.55 -15.76
CA PRO A 113 -5.30 6.57 -16.10
C PRO A 113 -5.04 6.55 -17.62
N ILE A 114 -3.77 6.64 -18.00
CA ILE A 114 -3.31 6.54 -19.41
C ILE A 114 -3.07 5.08 -19.79
N GLU A 115 -2.64 4.26 -18.83
CA GLU A 115 -2.18 2.89 -19.04
C GLU A 115 -2.66 1.96 -17.92
N ASP A 116 -2.76 0.67 -18.22
CA ASP A 116 -3.03 -0.35 -17.22
C ASP A 116 -1.91 -0.42 -16.18
N PRO A 117 -2.20 -0.75 -14.91
CA PRO A 117 -1.20 -0.75 -13.85
C PRO A 117 -0.10 -1.78 -14.14
N GLN A 118 1.11 -1.30 -14.39
CA GLN A 118 2.26 -2.16 -14.54
C GLN A 118 2.83 -2.52 -13.16
N ARG A 119 3.13 -3.80 -12.95
CA ARG A 119 4.07 -4.21 -11.89
C ARG A 119 5.45 -3.76 -12.35
N THR A 120 6.23 -3.17 -11.46
CA THR A 120 7.65 -2.92 -11.70
C THR A 120 8.34 -4.28 -11.89
N ASN A 121 8.50 -4.70 -13.15
CA ASN A 121 9.15 -5.96 -13.48
C ASN A 121 10.67 -5.75 -13.48
N ILE A 122 11.34 -6.42 -12.55
CA ILE A 122 12.80 -6.41 -12.32
C ILE A 122 13.61 -7.00 -13.50
N THR A 123 12.97 -7.46 -14.56
CA THR A 123 13.66 -8.11 -15.69
C THR A 123 14.50 -7.15 -16.53
N ASP A 124 14.21 -5.85 -16.56
CA ASP A 124 14.93 -4.94 -17.46
C ASP A 124 16.26 -4.41 -16.89
N ILE A 125 16.52 -4.56 -15.59
CA ILE A 125 17.80 -4.16 -14.97
C ILE A 125 18.77 -5.35 -14.82
N LYS A 126 18.25 -6.59 -14.80
CA LYS A 126 19.09 -7.80 -14.62
C LYS A 126 19.32 -8.62 -15.89
N ALA A 127 18.58 -8.39 -16.98
CA ALA A 127 18.83 -9.06 -18.26
C ALA A 127 20.08 -8.53 -18.99
N ALA A 128 20.64 -7.38 -18.61
CA ALA A 128 21.90 -6.85 -19.14
C ALA A 128 23.16 -7.38 -18.42
N LYS A 129 23.04 -8.28 -17.43
CA LYS A 129 24.18 -8.74 -16.60
C LYS A 129 24.44 -10.25 -16.62
N LYS A 130 23.96 -10.99 -17.62
CA LYS A 130 24.20 -12.44 -17.72
C LYS A 130 24.52 -12.99 -19.12
N THR A 131 25.44 -12.34 -19.81
CA THR A 131 26.38 -12.95 -20.78
C THR A 131 27.48 -11.90 -20.93
N THR A 132 28.73 -12.08 -20.54
CA THR A 132 29.66 -13.07 -21.08
C THR A 132 30.92 -13.04 -20.20
N GLU A 133 31.06 -13.99 -19.27
CA GLU A 133 32.40 -14.43 -18.84
C GLU A 133 32.89 -15.39 -19.91
N GLN A 134 33.47 -14.86 -20.98
CA GLN A 134 34.32 -15.60 -21.89
C GLN A 134 35.44 -14.65 -22.29
N ALA A 135 36.65 -15.08 -21.97
CA ALA A 135 37.87 -14.51 -22.51
C ALA A 135 37.73 -14.43 -24.04
N VAL A 136 37.82 -13.22 -24.59
CA VAL A 136 37.91 -13.02 -26.03
C VAL A 136 39.24 -12.36 -26.31
N GLU A 137 40.03 -13.15 -27.02
CA GLU A 137 41.27 -12.80 -27.67
C GLU A 137 41.12 -11.56 -28.56
N ILE A 138 42.25 -10.89 -28.72
CA ILE A 138 42.50 -9.78 -29.62
C ILE A 138 41.99 -10.13 -31.02
N GLY A 139 40.87 -9.51 -31.42
CA GLY A 139 40.23 -9.68 -32.71
C GLY A 139 39.79 -8.33 -33.27
N THR A 140 40.42 -7.94 -34.36
CA THR A 140 40.31 -6.66 -35.06
C THR A 140 38.92 -6.44 -35.66
N THR A 141 38.07 -5.66 -34.99
CA THR A 141 37.01 -4.86 -35.62
C THR A 141 37.12 -3.46 -35.06
N THR A 142 37.29 -2.45 -35.91
CA THR A 142 37.30 -1.04 -35.52
C THR A 142 35.93 -0.65 -34.97
N GLU A 143 35.69 -0.90 -33.68
CA GLU A 143 34.57 -0.34 -32.95
C GLU A 143 34.78 1.18 -32.85
N ALA A 144 33.86 1.94 -33.43
CA ALA A 144 33.88 3.38 -33.37
C ALA A 144 33.67 3.81 -31.89
N CYS A 145 34.74 4.25 -31.24
CA CYS A 145 34.70 4.80 -29.88
C CYS A 145 33.85 6.08 -29.89
N GLY A 146 32.70 6.06 -29.21
CA GLY A 146 31.84 7.23 -29.08
C GLY A 146 32.42 8.29 -28.13
N ASP A 147 32.11 9.56 -28.40
CA ASP A 147 32.62 10.70 -27.63
C ASP A 147 31.91 10.83 -26.28
N CYS A 148 32.68 11.05 -25.21
CA CYS A 148 32.18 11.32 -23.87
C CYS A 148 32.00 12.83 -23.59
N TYR A 149 32.08 13.69 -24.61
CA TYR A 149 31.91 15.15 -24.49
C TYR A 149 32.83 15.78 -23.43
N GLY A 150 34.07 15.29 -23.37
CA GLY A 150 35.09 15.76 -22.41
C GLY A 150 35.04 15.10 -21.03
N ALA A 151 34.07 14.22 -20.75
CA ALA A 151 33.97 13.52 -19.47
C ALA A 151 34.78 12.20 -19.40
N ALA A 152 35.55 11.87 -20.44
CA ALA A 152 36.41 10.68 -20.46
C ALA A 152 37.40 10.64 -19.27
N SER A 153 37.67 9.44 -18.77
CA SER A 153 38.58 9.17 -17.65
C SER A 153 39.42 7.92 -17.90
N ASP A 154 40.41 7.66 -17.06
CA ASP A 154 41.22 6.43 -17.15
C ASP A 154 40.36 5.15 -17.09
N THR A 155 39.19 5.23 -16.44
CA THR A 155 38.23 4.13 -16.29
C THR A 155 37.15 4.07 -17.39
N ILE A 156 36.81 5.20 -18.01
CA ILE A 156 35.80 5.27 -19.09
C ILE A 156 36.43 6.05 -20.24
N LYS A 157 36.96 5.33 -21.22
CA LYS A 157 37.69 5.91 -22.36
C LYS A 157 36.77 6.22 -23.55
N CYS A 158 35.66 5.51 -23.68
CA CYS A 158 34.70 5.61 -24.77
C CYS A 158 33.28 5.59 -24.22
N CYS A 159 32.38 6.37 -24.83
CA CYS A 159 30.97 6.41 -24.46
C CYS A 159 30.11 6.09 -25.67
N ASN A 160 29.63 4.85 -25.74
CA ASN A 160 28.91 4.34 -26.90
C ASN A 160 27.40 4.47 -26.73
N THR A 161 26.90 4.38 -25.50
CA THR A 161 25.48 4.55 -25.15
C THR A 161 25.23 5.87 -24.41
N CYS A 162 23.97 6.31 -24.37
CA CYS A 162 23.56 7.46 -23.57
C CYS A 162 23.91 7.26 -22.08
N GLU A 163 23.73 6.03 -21.58
CA GLU A 163 24.04 5.67 -20.20
C GLU A 163 25.54 5.75 -19.90
N ASP A 164 26.42 5.40 -20.85
CA ASP A 164 27.87 5.55 -20.69
C ASP A 164 28.28 7.03 -20.56
N VAL A 165 27.69 7.91 -21.38
CA VAL A 165 27.91 9.36 -21.30
C VAL A 165 27.47 9.86 -19.92
N TRP A 166 26.29 9.44 -19.46
CA TRP A 166 25.77 9.81 -18.14
C TRP A 166 26.65 9.30 -17.00
N GLU A 167 27.16 8.07 -17.08
CA GLU A 167 28.08 7.53 -16.07
C GLU A 167 29.40 8.32 -16.02
N ALA A 168 29.96 8.68 -17.17
CA ALA A 168 31.17 9.49 -17.24
C ALA A 168 30.98 10.86 -16.55
N TYR A 169 29.87 11.54 -16.82
CA TYR A 169 29.53 12.81 -16.17
C TYR A 169 29.28 12.67 -14.66
N ARG A 170 28.57 11.61 -14.24
CA ARG A 170 28.35 11.30 -12.81
C ARG A 170 29.67 11.09 -12.06
N ARG A 171 30.61 10.34 -12.65
CA ARG A 171 31.95 10.11 -12.05
C ARG A 171 32.76 11.40 -11.93
N LYS A 172 32.63 12.30 -12.89
CA LYS A 172 33.27 13.63 -12.87
C LYS A 172 32.53 14.65 -12.00
N LYS A 173 31.32 14.33 -11.53
CA LYS A 173 30.42 15.24 -10.81
C LYS A 173 30.14 16.52 -11.61
N TRP A 174 30.00 16.39 -12.91
CA TRP A 174 29.68 17.49 -13.81
C TRP A 174 28.18 17.58 -14.05
N ALA A 175 27.69 18.78 -14.33
CA ALA A 175 26.30 18.97 -14.74
C ALA A 175 26.07 18.24 -16.08
N MET A 176 24.99 17.47 -16.14
CA MET A 176 24.64 16.73 -17.35
C MET A 176 24.30 17.72 -18.48
N PRO A 177 24.80 17.48 -19.70
CA PRO A 177 24.42 18.26 -20.87
C PRO A 177 22.95 17.97 -21.23
N ASP A 178 22.32 18.88 -21.97
CA ASP A 178 20.98 18.62 -22.50
C ASP A 178 21.03 17.33 -23.35
N PRO A 179 20.16 16.35 -23.08
CA PRO A 179 20.08 15.14 -23.89
C PRO A 179 19.90 15.39 -25.40
N ALA A 180 19.35 16.55 -25.79
CA ALA A 180 19.27 16.95 -27.19
C ALA A 180 20.64 17.16 -27.84
N ASP A 181 21.62 17.63 -27.07
CA ASP A 181 22.98 17.93 -27.52
C ASP A 181 23.86 16.66 -27.63
N VAL A 182 23.42 15.55 -27.03
CA VAL A 182 24.14 14.28 -26.99
C VAL A 182 23.61 13.32 -28.05
N LYS A 183 24.41 13.06 -29.08
CA LYS A 183 24.06 12.16 -30.20
C LYS A 183 23.65 10.76 -29.74
N GLN A 184 24.30 10.23 -28.70
CA GLN A 184 24.02 8.92 -28.12
C GLN A 184 22.65 8.83 -27.44
N CYS A 185 22.04 9.98 -27.08
CA CYS A 185 20.78 10.03 -26.34
C CYS A 185 19.56 10.27 -27.23
N GLN A 186 19.72 10.80 -28.45
CA GLN A 186 18.61 11.24 -29.31
C GLN A 186 17.59 10.13 -29.65
N ASN A 187 18.04 8.87 -29.73
CA ASN A 187 17.20 7.72 -30.10
C ASN A 187 16.94 6.75 -28.93
N ASP A 188 17.35 7.11 -27.71
CA ASP A 188 17.20 6.23 -26.56
C ASP A 188 15.76 6.31 -26.01
N LYS A 189 15.09 5.16 -25.88
CA LYS A 189 13.75 5.07 -25.26
C LYS A 189 13.73 5.61 -23.82
N SER A 190 14.89 5.59 -23.16
CA SER A 190 15.09 6.16 -21.82
C SER A 190 14.82 7.67 -21.80
N MET A 191 14.97 8.36 -22.93
CA MET A 191 14.70 9.79 -23.05
C MET A 191 13.22 10.15 -23.07
N GLU A 192 12.36 9.24 -23.55
CA GLU A 192 10.91 9.45 -23.51
C GLU A 192 10.43 9.49 -22.05
N LYS A 193 11.07 8.76 -21.12
CA LYS A 193 10.76 8.82 -19.68
C LYS A 193 11.04 10.21 -19.09
N LEU A 194 12.10 10.88 -19.55
CA LEU A 194 12.47 12.23 -19.14
C LEU A 194 11.53 13.29 -19.73
N LYS A 195 11.13 13.17 -21.01
CA LYS A 195 10.16 14.11 -21.63
C LYS A 195 8.82 14.15 -20.90
N HIS A 196 8.37 13.00 -20.38
CA HIS A 196 7.11 12.90 -19.66
C HIS A 196 7.21 13.17 -18.15
N ALA A 197 8.39 13.54 -17.63
CA ALA A 197 8.66 13.68 -16.20
C ALA A 197 7.63 14.55 -15.46
N PHE A 198 7.19 15.66 -16.07
CA PHE A 198 6.27 16.64 -15.47
C PHE A 198 4.95 16.83 -16.23
N THR A 199 4.72 16.04 -17.28
CA THR A 199 3.48 16.12 -18.08
C THR A 199 2.50 14.99 -17.74
N GLN A 200 2.80 14.22 -16.70
CA GLN A 200 2.03 13.07 -16.24
C GLN A 200 2.03 13.05 -14.70
N GLY A 201 1.02 12.39 -14.14
CA GLY A 201 0.95 12.04 -12.74
C GLY A 201 1.22 10.56 -12.49
N CYS A 202 1.30 10.21 -11.22
CA CYS A 202 1.47 8.85 -10.75
C CYS A 202 0.50 8.51 -9.64
N GLN A 203 -0.21 7.39 -9.76
CA GLN A 203 -0.87 6.72 -8.66
C GLN A 203 0.02 5.59 -8.14
N ILE A 204 0.40 5.65 -6.88
CA ILE A 204 1.15 4.61 -6.18
C ILE A 204 0.19 3.93 -5.22
N TYR A 205 -0.07 2.64 -5.43
CA TYR A 205 -1.00 1.90 -4.58
C TYR A 205 -0.54 0.46 -4.35
N GLY A 206 -0.94 -0.11 -3.22
CA GLY A 206 -0.58 -1.47 -2.85
C GLY A 206 -0.28 -1.58 -1.37
N TYR A 207 0.68 -2.43 -1.02
CA TYR A 207 1.12 -2.59 0.36
C TYR A 207 2.60 -2.88 0.47
N MET A 208 3.18 -2.56 1.62
CA MET A 208 4.52 -2.95 2.00
C MET A 208 4.51 -3.64 3.37
N GLU A 209 5.47 -4.52 3.61
CA GLU A 209 5.66 -5.17 4.89
C GLU A 209 6.96 -4.67 5.51
N VAL A 210 6.84 -3.99 6.65
CA VAL A 210 7.96 -3.44 7.40
C VAL A 210 8.05 -4.07 8.78
N ASN A 211 9.19 -3.96 9.44
CA ASN A 211 9.30 -4.36 10.84
C ASN A 211 8.35 -3.54 11.72
N ARG A 212 7.75 -4.18 12.72
CA ARG A 212 6.88 -3.51 13.69
C ARG A 212 7.69 -2.74 14.74
N VAL A 213 8.44 -1.74 14.27
CA VAL A 213 9.29 -0.85 15.07
C VAL A 213 9.12 0.58 14.56
N GLY A 214 9.57 1.58 15.31
CA GLY A 214 9.61 2.96 14.81
C GLY A 214 10.40 3.04 13.50
N GLY A 215 9.87 3.78 12.53
CA GLY A 215 10.47 3.94 11.21
C GLY A 215 9.76 5.03 10.40
N SER A 216 10.23 5.26 9.19
CA SER A 216 9.62 6.17 8.24
C SER A 216 9.65 5.55 6.85
N PHE A 217 8.72 5.97 6.01
CA PHE A 217 8.80 5.72 4.59
C PHE A 217 8.64 7.06 3.87
N HIS A 218 9.33 7.21 2.76
CA HIS A 218 9.28 8.42 1.97
C HIS A 218 9.11 8.08 0.49
N ILE A 219 8.39 8.96 -0.19
CA ILE A 219 8.28 8.94 -1.65
C ILE A 219 9.08 10.12 -2.17
N ALA A 220 9.99 9.85 -3.08
CA ALA A 220 10.99 10.82 -3.51
C ALA A 220 11.20 10.73 -5.03
N PRO A 221 11.48 11.86 -5.69
CA PRO A 221 11.95 11.85 -7.06
C PRO A 221 13.38 11.33 -7.12
N GLY A 222 13.72 10.66 -8.21
CA GLY A 222 15.04 10.13 -8.48
C GLY A 222 15.24 8.67 -8.07
N VAL A 223 16.38 8.14 -8.51
CA VAL A 223 16.87 6.83 -8.07
C VAL A 223 17.50 6.98 -6.70
N SER A 224 17.14 6.07 -5.79
CA SER A 224 17.61 6.12 -4.41
C SER A 224 18.86 5.25 -4.25
N PHE A 225 19.89 5.75 -3.57
CA PHE A 225 21.11 4.99 -3.30
C PHE A 225 21.73 5.40 -1.97
N SER A 226 22.45 4.47 -1.34
CA SER A 226 23.08 4.66 -0.04
C SER A 226 24.60 4.69 -0.20
N VAL A 227 25.24 5.78 0.21
CA VAL A 227 26.70 5.94 0.18
C VAL A 227 27.15 6.39 1.57
N ASN A 228 28.09 5.65 2.18
CA ASN A 228 28.62 5.95 3.51
C ASN A 228 27.51 6.12 4.59
N HIS A 229 26.49 5.27 4.57
CA HIS A 229 25.31 5.35 5.46
C HIS A 229 24.42 6.60 5.28
N VAL A 230 24.62 7.36 4.20
CA VAL A 230 23.75 8.48 3.83
C VAL A 230 22.86 8.05 2.69
N HIS A 231 21.54 8.16 2.89
CA HIS A 231 20.53 7.93 1.86
C HIS A 231 20.37 9.15 0.99
N VAL A 232 20.59 9.01 -0.32
CA VAL A 232 20.56 10.11 -1.29
C VAL A 232 19.71 9.72 -2.50
N HIS A 233 19.10 10.74 -3.11
CA HIS A 233 18.29 10.61 -4.31
C HIS A 233 18.96 11.38 -5.44
N ASP A 234 19.25 10.69 -6.55
CA ASP A 234 19.75 11.34 -7.77
C ASP A 234 18.57 11.80 -8.61
N VAL A 235 18.37 13.12 -8.65
CA VAL A 235 17.28 13.77 -9.40
C VAL A 235 17.75 14.38 -10.72
N GLN A 236 19.02 14.17 -11.09
CA GLN A 236 19.55 14.70 -12.34
C GLN A 236 18.79 14.12 -13.54
N PRO A 237 18.58 14.94 -14.60
CA PRO A 237 19.14 16.28 -14.83
C PRO A 237 18.36 17.43 -14.19
N TYR A 238 17.29 17.16 -13.43
CA TYR A 238 16.44 18.21 -12.86
C TYR A 238 16.97 18.73 -11.53
N THR A 239 16.71 20.01 -11.27
CA THR A 239 16.94 20.58 -9.94
C THR A 239 15.75 20.30 -9.03
N SER A 240 16.01 20.31 -7.73
CA SER A 240 15.03 20.12 -6.67
C SER A 240 13.77 21.00 -6.80
N SER A 241 13.92 22.21 -7.32
CA SER A 241 12.83 23.18 -7.50
C SER A 241 11.80 22.80 -8.56
N HIS A 242 12.11 21.86 -9.47
CA HIS A 242 11.17 21.44 -10.51
C HIS A 242 10.13 20.43 -10.01
N PHE A 243 10.38 19.78 -8.88
CA PHE A 243 9.52 18.71 -8.38
C PHE A 243 8.40 19.27 -7.51
N ASN A 244 7.17 19.16 -8.02
CA ASN A 244 5.97 19.43 -7.24
C ASN A 244 5.45 18.16 -6.57
N MET A 245 5.78 17.98 -5.29
CA MET A 245 5.34 16.83 -4.48
C MET A 245 3.97 17.05 -3.82
N THR A 246 3.14 17.95 -4.35
CA THR A 246 1.73 18.03 -3.97
C THR A 246 1.09 16.67 -4.22
N HIS A 247 0.37 16.13 -3.25
CA HIS A 247 -0.16 14.78 -3.36
C HIS A 247 -1.49 14.64 -2.61
N VAL A 248 -2.23 13.60 -3.01
CA VAL A 248 -3.50 13.23 -2.42
C VAL A 248 -3.34 11.84 -1.81
N ILE A 249 -3.55 11.73 -0.50
CA ILE A 249 -3.61 10.46 0.20
C ILE A 249 -5.03 9.94 0.06
N ARG A 250 -5.26 9.00 -0.86
CA ARG A 250 -6.58 8.37 -1.00
C ARG A 250 -6.84 7.38 0.12
N HIS A 251 -5.81 6.61 0.46
CA HIS A 251 -5.89 5.66 1.55
C HIS A 251 -4.51 5.46 2.20
N LEU A 252 -4.46 5.46 3.52
CA LEU A 252 -3.27 5.06 4.27
C LEU A 252 -3.69 4.35 5.56
N SER A 253 -3.38 3.05 5.64
CA SER A 253 -3.73 2.23 6.80
C SER A 253 -2.58 1.31 7.23
N PHE A 254 -2.59 0.97 8.51
CA PHE A 254 -1.58 0.14 9.15
C PHE A 254 -2.23 -1.13 9.70
N GLY A 255 -1.76 -2.27 9.25
CA GLY A 255 -2.25 -3.60 9.59
C GLY A 255 -3.53 -3.97 8.85
N LEU A 256 -4.40 -4.68 9.56
CA LEU A 256 -5.70 -5.11 9.04
C LEU A 256 -6.71 -3.96 9.10
N ASN A 257 -7.58 -3.89 8.11
CA ASN A 257 -8.70 -2.97 8.14
C ASN A 257 -9.75 -3.46 9.16
N ILE A 258 -10.10 -2.62 10.12
CA ILE A 258 -11.04 -2.94 11.18
C ILE A 258 -12.36 -2.22 10.87
N PRO A 259 -13.51 -2.91 10.81
CA PRO A 259 -14.80 -2.26 10.60
C PRO A 259 -15.05 -1.16 11.62
N GLY A 260 -15.39 0.05 11.16
CA GLY A 260 -15.62 1.22 12.01
C GLY A 260 -14.38 2.05 12.34
N LYS A 261 -13.17 1.58 12.01
CA LYS A 261 -11.94 2.39 12.13
C LYS A 261 -11.84 3.36 10.95
N THR A 262 -11.90 4.65 11.23
CA THR A 262 -11.57 5.70 10.25
C THR A 262 -10.07 5.96 10.25
N ASN A 263 -9.42 5.98 9.09
CA ASN A 263 -8.02 6.39 9.00
C ASN A 263 -7.97 7.93 8.90
N PRO A 264 -7.23 8.62 9.78
CA PRO A 264 -7.21 10.09 9.82
C PRO A 264 -6.67 10.73 8.53
N MET A 265 -5.87 9.99 7.76
CA MET A 265 -5.18 10.52 6.57
C MET A 265 -5.92 10.25 5.26
N ASP A 266 -7.02 9.51 5.28
CA ASP A 266 -7.78 9.19 4.08
C ASP A 266 -8.47 10.45 3.53
N GLY A 267 -8.27 10.73 2.24
CA GLY A 267 -8.84 11.88 1.54
C GLY A 267 -8.08 13.20 1.71
N MET A 268 -6.94 13.22 2.41
CA MET A 268 -6.16 14.45 2.60
C MET A 268 -5.41 14.85 1.33
N THR A 269 -5.44 16.14 1.01
CA THR A 269 -4.58 16.74 -0.02
C THR A 269 -3.54 17.62 0.66
N LEU A 270 -2.26 17.33 0.42
CA LEU A 270 -1.15 18.05 0.99
C LEU A 270 -0.40 18.79 -0.12
N ILE A 271 -0.29 20.11 0.02
CA ILE A 271 0.36 20.99 -0.95
C ILE A 271 1.83 21.15 -0.58
N ALA A 272 2.73 20.83 -1.51
CA ALA A 272 4.15 21.04 -1.31
C ALA A 272 4.50 22.52 -1.54
N MET A 273 4.79 23.26 -0.47
CA MET A 273 5.08 24.70 -0.55
C MET A 273 6.50 25.02 -1.05
N ASN A 274 7.47 24.15 -0.75
CA ASN A 274 8.84 24.15 -1.27
C ASN A 274 9.52 22.87 -0.77
N GLY A 275 9.65 21.84 -1.61
CA GLY A 275 10.29 20.60 -1.17
C GLY A 275 10.23 19.48 -2.19
N THR A 276 11.38 18.82 -2.37
CA THR A 276 11.60 17.68 -3.25
C THR A 276 11.03 16.38 -2.74
N PHE A 277 10.68 16.27 -1.47
CA PHE A 277 10.44 14.96 -0.84
C PHE A 277 9.12 14.93 -0.08
N LEU A 278 8.37 13.84 -0.25
CA LEU A 278 7.28 13.49 0.66
C LEU A 278 7.87 12.66 1.81
N HIS A 279 7.99 13.27 2.98
CA HIS A 279 8.45 12.59 4.19
C HIS A 279 7.27 12.31 5.12
N LEU A 280 6.85 11.05 5.22
CA LEU A 280 5.83 10.61 6.16
C LEU A 280 6.51 9.92 7.34
N ASN A 281 6.57 10.62 8.47
CA ASN A 281 7.05 10.07 9.72
C ASN A 281 5.93 9.29 10.41
N ALA A 282 6.10 7.97 10.51
CA ALA A 282 5.20 7.09 11.24
C ALA A 282 5.90 6.59 12.51
N THR A 283 5.74 7.33 13.61
CA THR A 283 6.24 6.86 14.91
C THR A 283 5.35 5.73 15.41
N PHE A 284 5.77 4.49 15.15
CA PHE A 284 5.12 3.31 15.72
C PHE A 284 5.49 3.22 17.21
N ILE A 285 4.58 3.67 18.07
CA ILE A 285 4.68 3.42 19.52
C ILE A 285 4.61 1.90 19.69
N LYS A 286 5.73 1.29 20.10
CA LYS A 286 5.87 -0.16 20.33
C LYS A 286 4.88 -0.71 21.37
N ASP A 287 4.27 0.14 22.18
CA ASP A 287 3.67 -0.30 23.44
C ASP A 287 2.16 -0.54 23.42
N LEU A 288 1.42 -0.08 22.39
CA LEU A 288 -0.04 -0.24 22.35
C LEU A 288 -0.50 -0.86 21.02
N THR A 289 -0.91 -2.13 21.08
CA THR A 289 -1.71 -2.73 20.01
C THR A 289 -3.17 -2.70 20.39
N ILE A 290 -3.99 -1.96 19.64
CA ILE A 290 -5.45 -2.11 19.74
C ILE A 290 -5.83 -3.26 18.82
N ARG A 291 -6.26 -4.39 19.39
CA ARG A 291 -6.88 -5.47 18.62
C ARG A 291 -8.38 -5.44 18.89
N ALA A 292 -9.15 -4.99 17.90
CA ALA A 292 -10.60 -5.10 17.94
C ALA A 292 -10.98 -6.58 17.74
N TYR A 293 -11.72 -7.15 18.68
CA TYR A 293 -12.31 -8.48 18.53
C TYR A 293 -13.81 -8.35 18.31
N ASN A 294 -14.34 -9.11 17.36
CA ASN A 294 -15.76 -9.46 17.32
C ASN A 294 -16.02 -10.47 18.45
N TYR A 295 -16.25 -10.00 19.67
CA TYR A 295 -16.49 -10.88 20.81
C TYR A 295 -17.98 -11.15 20.99
N LYS A 296 -18.45 -12.29 20.46
CA LYS A 296 -19.44 -13.15 21.14
C LYS A 296 -19.74 -14.41 20.33
N GLN A 297 -19.04 -15.50 20.65
CA GLN A 297 -19.70 -16.82 20.54
C GLN A 297 -19.17 -17.95 21.45
N SER A 298 -18.26 -17.73 22.42
CA SER A 298 -17.66 -18.91 23.10
C SER A 298 -17.40 -18.86 24.61
N GLN A 299 -17.82 -17.85 25.39
CA GLN A 299 -17.51 -17.85 26.84
C GLN A 299 -18.64 -17.36 27.75
N ARG A 300 -19.86 -17.88 27.56
CA ARG A 300 -20.82 -17.99 28.67
C ARG A 300 -21.45 -19.39 28.67
N LYS A 301 -20.59 -20.40 28.87
CA LYS A 301 -21.01 -21.66 29.48
C LYS A 301 -20.58 -21.62 30.94
N ARG A 302 -21.58 -21.44 31.80
CA ARG A 302 -21.61 -21.59 33.26
C ARG A 302 -20.92 -20.50 34.07
#